data_AF-A0A2E6I9K4-F1
#
_entry.id   AF-A0A2E6I9K4-F1
#
_cell.length_a   1.000
_cell.length_b   1.000
_cell.length_c   1.000
_cell.angle_alpha   90.00
_cell.angle_beta   90.00
_cell.angle_gamma   90.00
#
_symmetry.space_group_name_H-M   'P 1'
#
loop_
_entity.id
_entity.type
_entity.pdbx_description
1 polymer ?
#
loop_
_entity_poly.entity_id
_entity_poly.type
_entity_poly.pdbx_seq_one_letter_code
_entity_poly.pdbx_strand_id
1 'polypeptide(L)'
;MEIETWKQSMEETPTRDVPETHKGLVDYLRTHASMYKAHSMLGDPKGAPIRIGEIYDWIIENAVCLTGIDLEKTERQPFYGPAKIKDCYYNSMVCQSFNHELEYWEGWAAGIIPTNHAWNVEENSVIDLTWSKLDYIRDNSEQVAYFGVAIPREFVRERLFKETRFKPSGVAGPYIWDYAVYQIIKEKKHHIEKCEAYFEPQEEEE
;
A
#
# COMPACT_ATOMS: atom_id res chain seq x y z
N MET A 1 -3.13 12.83 45.37
CA MET A 1 -3.68 11.95 44.33
C MET A 1 -3.47 12.67 43.02
N GLU A 2 -2.26 12.56 42.49
CA GLU A 2 -1.81 13.28 41.30
C GLU A 2 -1.95 12.36 40.10
N ILE A 3 -2.61 12.87 39.06
CA ILE A 3 -2.86 12.17 37.80
C ILE A 3 -1.57 12.33 36.98
N GLU A 4 -0.76 11.28 36.93
CA GLU A 4 0.37 11.18 36.00
C GLU A 4 -0.15 11.22 34.57
N THR A 5 0.10 12.33 33.90
CA THR A 5 -0.19 12.53 32.49
C THR A 5 0.86 11.81 31.67
N TRP A 6 0.40 10.79 30.95
CA TRP A 6 1.17 10.02 29.98
C TRP A 6 1.78 10.94 28.92
N LYS A 7 3.07 11.27 29.07
CA LYS A 7 3.90 11.72 27.94
C LYS A 7 4.42 10.48 27.23
N GLN A 8 3.65 9.96 26.28
CA GLN A 8 4.25 9.15 25.22
C GLN A 8 5.06 10.11 24.35
N SER A 9 6.38 10.00 24.44
CA SER A 9 7.31 10.61 23.50
C SER A 9 7.00 10.05 22.11
N MET A 10 6.43 10.90 21.25
CA MET A 10 6.56 10.73 19.81
C MET A 10 8.03 10.97 19.48
N GLU A 11 8.85 9.93 19.60
CA GLU A 11 10.14 9.92 18.91
C GLU A 11 9.79 9.93 17.42
N GLU A 12 9.96 11.10 16.81
CA GLU A 12 9.85 11.30 15.37
C GLU A 12 10.86 10.38 14.69
N THR A 13 10.38 9.28 14.13
CA THR A 13 11.17 8.46 13.21
C THR A 13 11.72 9.37 12.11
N PRO A 14 13.02 9.33 11.77
CA PRO A 14 13.63 10.30 10.89
C PRO A 14 12.86 10.39 9.58
N THR A 15 12.29 11.56 9.30
CA THR A 15 11.77 11.90 7.98
C THR A 15 12.90 11.75 6.97
N ARG A 16 12.86 10.71 6.13
CA ARG A 16 13.37 10.84 4.75
C ARG A 16 12.78 12.14 4.18
N ASP A 17 13.55 12.87 3.37
CA ASP A 17 13.10 14.12 2.75
C ASP A 17 11.83 13.88 1.90
N VAL A 18 10.64 14.05 2.51
CA VAL A 18 9.35 13.92 1.84
C VAL A 18 9.08 15.21 1.07
N PRO A 19 8.88 15.16 -0.26
CA PRO A 19 8.54 16.34 -1.05
C PRO A 19 7.28 17.02 -0.51
N GLU A 20 7.19 18.34 -0.64
CA GLU A 20 6.04 19.13 -0.19
C GLU A 20 4.71 18.59 -0.75
N THR A 21 4.73 18.13 -2.00
CA THR A 21 3.59 17.52 -2.71
C THR A 21 3.05 16.25 -2.05
N HIS A 22 3.84 15.57 -1.21
CA HIS A 22 3.49 14.30 -0.57
C HIS A 22 3.27 14.42 0.93
N LYS A 23 3.61 15.55 1.56
CA LYS A 23 3.48 15.73 3.02
C LYS A 23 2.10 15.40 3.54
N GLY A 24 1.05 15.92 2.90
CA GLY A 24 -0.34 15.66 3.31
C GLY A 24 -0.72 14.17 3.25
N LEU A 25 -0.20 13.43 2.27
CA LEU A 25 -0.40 11.98 2.16
C LEU A 25 0.37 11.26 3.27
N VAL A 26 1.64 11.57 3.48
CA VAL A 26 2.45 10.91 4.51
C VAL A 26 1.91 11.20 5.91
N ASP A 27 1.47 12.43 6.18
CA ASP A 27 0.88 12.81 7.47
C ASP A 27 -0.47 12.11 7.70
N TYR A 28 -1.26 11.91 6.64
CA TYR A 28 -2.45 11.05 6.69
C TYR A 28 -2.09 9.63 7.14
N LEU A 29 -1.03 9.02 6.59
CA LEU A 29 -0.59 7.67 6.98
C LEU A 29 -0.02 7.62 8.40
N ARG A 30 0.78 8.61 8.80
CA ARG A 30 1.31 8.72 10.18
C ARG A 30 0.20 8.85 11.20
N THR A 31 -0.86 9.59 10.86
CA THR A 31 -2.05 9.69 11.70
C THR A 31 -2.71 8.33 11.88
N HIS A 32 -2.90 7.57 10.79
CA HIS A 32 -3.43 6.21 10.88
C HIS A 32 -2.53 5.29 11.72
N ALA A 33 -1.22 5.30 11.46
CA ALA A 33 -0.24 4.53 12.23
C ALA A 33 -0.36 4.82 13.74
N SER A 34 -0.43 6.10 14.09
CA SER A 34 -0.56 6.55 15.49
C SER A 34 -1.90 6.12 16.11
N MET A 35 -2.99 6.21 15.36
CA MET A 35 -4.31 5.76 15.83
C MET A 35 -4.35 4.26 16.12
N TYR A 36 -3.78 3.42 15.24
CA TYR A 36 -3.67 1.97 15.46
C TYR A 36 -2.74 1.60 16.61
N LYS A 37 -1.74 2.44 16.93
CA LYS A 37 -0.85 2.22 18.09
C LYS A 37 -1.49 2.66 19.41
N ALA A 38 -2.19 3.80 19.41
CA ALA A 38 -2.71 4.43 20.62
C ALA A 38 -4.01 3.79 21.12
N HIS A 39 -4.85 3.37 20.18
CA HIS A 39 -6.09 2.67 20.47
C HIS A 39 -5.92 1.26 19.93
N SER A 40 -6.29 0.24 20.70
CA SER A 40 -6.59 -1.09 20.15
C SER A 40 -7.83 -0.95 19.24
N MET A 41 -7.67 -0.24 18.12
CA MET A 41 -8.68 -0.08 17.09
C MET A 41 -9.06 -1.49 16.64
N LEU A 42 -10.35 -1.69 16.38
CA LEU A 42 -10.87 -2.90 15.76
C LEU A 42 -9.94 -3.29 14.60
N GLY A 43 -9.28 -4.43 14.70
CA GLY A 43 -8.35 -4.91 13.68
C GLY A 43 -6.90 -5.14 14.12
N ASP A 44 -6.56 -5.26 15.41
CA ASP A 44 -5.37 -6.02 15.82
C ASP A 44 -5.83 -7.26 16.62
N PRO A 45 -5.68 -8.50 16.10
CA PRO A 45 -6.03 -9.70 16.82
C PRO A 45 -5.21 -9.77 18.10
N LYS A 46 -5.84 -10.25 19.17
CA LYS A 46 -5.18 -10.43 20.44
C LYS A 46 -3.99 -11.39 20.26
N GLY A 47 -2.78 -10.90 20.51
CA GLY A 47 -1.55 -11.69 20.34
C GLY A 47 -0.97 -11.72 18.93
N ALA A 48 -1.48 -10.90 18.00
CA ALA A 48 -0.85 -10.74 16.70
C ALA A 48 0.63 -10.33 16.84
N PRO A 49 1.58 -11.07 16.23
CA PRO A 49 3.01 -10.80 16.37
C PRO A 49 3.44 -9.51 15.66
N ILE A 50 2.62 -9.01 14.75
CA ILE A 50 2.81 -7.77 13.99
C ILE A 50 1.50 -7.00 14.06
N ARG A 51 1.56 -5.77 14.59
CA ARG A 51 0.40 -4.88 14.71
C ARG A 51 0.20 -4.04 13.45
N ILE A 52 -1.03 -3.63 13.16
CA ILE A 52 -1.34 -2.77 12.00
C ILE A 52 -0.49 -1.50 12.01
N GLY A 53 -0.28 -0.90 13.18
CA GLY A 53 0.59 0.27 13.33
C GLY A 53 2.03 0.03 12.85
N GLU A 54 2.59 -1.15 13.08
CA GLU A 54 3.93 -1.53 12.60
C GLU A 54 3.97 -1.73 11.08
N ILE A 55 2.85 -2.16 10.49
CA ILE A 55 2.73 -2.29 9.03
C ILE A 55 2.73 -0.92 8.37
N TYR A 56 1.98 0.05 8.93
CA TYR A 56 2.04 1.44 8.45
C TYR A 56 3.44 2.04 8.57
N ASP A 57 4.13 1.83 9.69
CA ASP A 57 5.50 2.32 9.86
C ASP A 57 6.42 1.76 8.77
N TRP A 58 6.39 0.44 8.55
CA TRP A 58 7.21 -0.20 7.53
C TRP A 58 6.90 0.36 6.13
N ILE A 59 5.62 0.56 5.81
CA ILE A 59 5.21 1.17 4.53
C ILE A 59 5.78 2.59 4.42
N ILE A 60 5.62 3.44 5.44
CA ILE A 60 6.09 4.84 5.43
C ILE A 60 7.62 4.88 5.26
N GLU A 61 8.35 3.96 5.89
CA GLU A 61 9.80 3.88 5.81
C GLU A 61 10.31 3.39 4.46
N ASN A 62 9.54 2.56 3.75
CA ASN A 62 9.98 1.89 2.52
C ASN A 62 9.34 2.43 1.24
N ALA A 63 8.26 3.20 1.35
CA ALA A 63 7.59 3.77 0.19
C ALA A 63 8.43 4.85 -0.51
N VAL A 64 8.21 4.96 -1.81
CA VAL A 64 8.82 5.96 -2.70
C VAL A 64 7.76 6.97 -3.11
N CYS A 65 8.16 8.24 -3.14
CA CYS A 65 7.35 9.33 -3.66
C CYS A 65 7.52 9.41 -5.18
N LEU A 66 6.42 9.26 -5.92
CA LEU A 66 6.35 9.50 -7.37
C LEU A 66 5.30 10.58 -7.64
N THR A 67 5.45 11.31 -8.74
CA THR A 67 4.54 12.39 -9.12
C THR A 67 4.24 12.32 -10.60
N GLY A 68 3.01 12.61 -10.95
CA GLY A 68 2.59 12.67 -12.34
C GLY A 68 2.10 11.32 -12.86
N ILE A 69 1.30 11.36 -13.93
CA ILE A 69 1.01 10.19 -14.76
C ILE A 69 1.62 10.45 -16.13
N ASP A 70 2.42 9.50 -16.62
CA ASP A 70 2.91 9.53 -17.99
C ASP A 70 1.79 9.04 -18.93
N LEU A 71 0.98 9.99 -19.41
CA LEU A 71 -0.18 9.70 -20.24
C LEU A 71 0.20 9.01 -21.55
N GLU A 72 1.33 9.39 -22.16
CA GLU A 72 1.79 8.79 -23.41
C GLU A 72 2.17 7.32 -23.22
N LYS A 73 2.98 7.01 -22.20
CA LYS A 73 3.31 5.61 -21.86
C LYS A 73 2.08 4.83 -21.44
N THR A 74 1.15 5.46 -20.72
CA THR A 74 -0.10 4.83 -20.28
C THR A 74 -1.01 4.46 -21.46
N GLU A 75 -1.16 5.33 -22.46
CA GLU A 75 -2.02 5.06 -23.62
C GLU A 75 -1.48 3.95 -24.53
N ARG A 76 -0.18 3.66 -24.47
CA ARG A 76 0.46 2.55 -25.21
C ARG A 76 0.22 1.19 -24.56
N GLN A 77 -0.11 1.14 -23.28
CA GLN A 77 -0.33 -0.13 -22.60
C GLN A 77 -1.72 -0.68 -22.91
N PRO A 78 -1.86 -2.01 -22.97
CA PRO A 78 -3.14 -2.60 -23.26
C PRO A 78 -4.08 -2.51 -22.03
N PHE A 79 -5.32 -2.09 -22.27
CA PHE A 79 -6.34 -1.89 -21.24
C PHE A 79 -7.52 -2.85 -21.44
N TYR A 80 -7.74 -3.75 -20.48
CA TYR A 80 -8.70 -4.84 -20.59
C TYR A 80 -9.84 -4.81 -19.57
N GLY A 81 -9.75 -3.94 -18.55
CA GLY A 81 -10.72 -3.88 -17.47
C GLY A 81 -11.66 -2.67 -17.54
N PRO A 82 -12.61 -2.55 -16.60
CA PRO A 82 -13.36 -1.33 -16.41
C PRO A 82 -12.45 -0.22 -15.85
N ALA A 83 -12.71 1.02 -16.24
CA ALA A 83 -12.10 2.20 -15.62
C ALA A 83 -12.89 2.66 -14.39
N LYS A 84 -13.20 1.73 -13.47
CA LYS A 84 -13.95 2.07 -12.24
C LYS A 84 -13.00 2.17 -11.06
N ILE A 85 -13.40 2.98 -10.09
CA ILE A 85 -12.76 3.08 -8.78
C ILE A 85 -12.74 1.67 -8.17
N LYS A 86 -11.58 1.24 -7.66
CA LYS A 86 -11.21 -0.10 -7.16
C LYS A 86 -10.72 -1.13 -8.20
N ASP A 87 -10.80 -0.87 -9.50
CA ASP A 87 -10.25 -1.78 -10.52
C ASP A 87 -8.74 -1.57 -10.78
N CYS A 88 -8.10 -0.63 -10.09
CA CYS A 88 -6.67 -0.34 -10.22
C CYS A 88 -5.76 -1.54 -10.00
N TYR A 89 -6.04 -2.35 -8.99
CA TYR A 89 -5.29 -3.57 -8.70
C TYR A 89 -5.33 -4.56 -9.88
N TYR A 90 -6.53 -4.81 -10.41
CA TYR A 90 -6.72 -5.70 -11.55
C TYR A 90 -6.05 -5.14 -12.81
N ASN A 91 -6.31 -3.88 -13.14
CA ASN A 91 -5.78 -3.24 -14.34
C ASN A 91 -4.25 -3.21 -14.34
N SER A 92 -3.63 -2.87 -13.21
CA SER A 92 -2.18 -2.83 -13.08
C SER A 92 -1.54 -4.23 -13.13
N MET A 93 -2.17 -5.24 -12.50
CA MET A 93 -1.71 -6.63 -12.54
C MET A 93 -1.79 -7.21 -13.95
N VAL A 94 -2.89 -6.94 -14.68
CA VAL A 94 -3.06 -7.38 -16.06
C VAL A 94 -2.06 -6.68 -16.98
N CYS A 95 -1.84 -5.38 -16.80
CA CYS A 95 -0.86 -4.61 -17.55
C CYS A 95 0.55 -5.22 -17.46
N GLN A 96 1.04 -5.46 -16.23
CA GLN A 96 2.32 -6.14 -16.00
C GLN A 96 2.36 -7.55 -16.61
N SER A 97 1.21 -8.22 -16.74
CA SER A 97 1.15 -9.55 -17.34
C SER A 97 1.43 -9.56 -18.84
N PHE A 98 1.20 -8.44 -19.53
CA PHE A 98 1.48 -8.28 -20.95
C PHE A 98 2.80 -7.54 -21.23
N ASN A 99 3.30 -6.76 -20.28
CA ASN A 99 4.59 -6.09 -20.38
C ASN A 99 5.43 -6.37 -19.13
N HIS A 100 6.41 -7.27 -19.28
CA HIS A 100 7.21 -7.79 -18.18
C HIS A 100 8.25 -6.79 -17.65
N GLU A 101 8.51 -5.71 -18.37
CA GLU A 101 9.41 -4.63 -17.94
C GLU A 101 8.72 -3.68 -16.95
N LEU A 102 7.39 -3.75 -16.84
CA LEU A 102 6.64 -2.93 -15.90
C LEU A 102 6.75 -3.47 -14.48
N GLU A 103 7.12 -2.60 -13.56
CA GLU A 103 7.02 -2.89 -12.14
C GLU A 103 5.56 -2.75 -11.68
N TYR A 104 5.14 -3.56 -10.71
CA TYR A 104 3.83 -3.46 -10.08
C TYR A 104 4.00 -2.77 -8.73
N TRP A 105 3.21 -1.73 -8.51
CA TRP A 105 3.30 -0.89 -7.33
C TRP A 105 1.94 -0.78 -6.67
N GLU A 106 1.95 -0.75 -5.34
CA GLU A 106 0.78 -0.42 -4.53
C GLU A 106 1.13 0.62 -3.48
N GLY A 107 0.11 1.36 -3.04
CA GLY A 107 0.23 2.34 -1.97
C GLY A 107 -0.95 3.29 -1.99
N TRP A 108 -0.66 4.58 -1.82
CA TRP A 108 -1.66 5.63 -1.87
C TRP A 108 -1.38 6.56 -3.04
N ALA A 109 -2.44 6.89 -3.77
CA ALA A 109 -2.44 7.96 -4.74
C ALA A 109 -3.35 9.09 -4.23
N ALA A 110 -2.98 10.34 -4.48
CA ALA A 110 -3.74 11.52 -4.08
C ALA A 110 -3.92 12.47 -5.27
N GLY A 111 -5.18 12.61 -5.70
CA GLY A 111 -5.63 13.73 -6.54
C GLY A 111 -6.30 14.81 -5.70
N ILE A 112 -7.33 14.43 -4.92
CA ILE A 112 -8.02 15.31 -3.96
C ILE A 112 -7.87 14.74 -2.54
N ILE A 113 -8.10 13.44 -2.38
CA ILE A 113 -7.94 12.71 -1.13
C ILE A 113 -7.03 11.49 -1.35
N PRO A 114 -6.17 11.12 -0.38
CA PRO A 114 -5.41 9.88 -0.45
C PRO A 114 -6.32 8.66 -0.55
N THR A 115 -6.04 7.78 -1.51
CA THR A 115 -6.80 6.54 -1.74
C THR A 115 -5.83 5.38 -1.96
N ASN A 116 -6.12 4.22 -1.36
CA ASN A 116 -5.38 2.98 -1.66
C ASN A 116 -5.47 2.67 -3.15
N HIS A 117 -4.33 2.47 -3.80
CA HIS A 117 -4.26 2.39 -5.25
C HIS A 117 -3.12 1.49 -5.72
N ALA A 118 -3.22 1.03 -6.96
CA ALA A 118 -2.20 0.24 -7.64
C ALA A 118 -1.90 0.83 -9.02
N TRP A 119 -0.63 0.83 -9.40
CA TRP A 119 -0.14 1.40 -10.65
C TRP A 119 1.10 0.64 -11.12
N ASN A 120 1.54 0.94 -12.34
CA ASN A 120 2.79 0.42 -12.87
C ASN A 120 3.85 1.52 -12.96
N VAL A 121 5.12 1.12 -12.97
CA VAL A 121 6.24 2.05 -13.17
C VAL A 121 7.16 1.50 -14.25
N GLU A 122 7.63 2.39 -15.11
CA GLU A 122 8.67 2.14 -16.11
C GLU A 122 9.67 3.30 -16.10
N GLU A 123 10.93 3.04 -15.73
CA GLU A 123 12.00 4.07 -15.70
C GLU A 123 11.64 5.32 -14.85
N ASN A 124 10.97 5.12 -13.70
CA ASN A 124 10.41 6.16 -12.82
C ASN A 124 9.16 6.90 -13.35
N SER A 125 8.68 6.60 -14.56
CA SER A 125 7.38 7.11 -15.04
C SER A 125 6.24 6.27 -14.48
N VAL A 126 5.23 6.93 -13.90
CA VAL A 126 4.01 6.27 -13.46
C VAL A 126 3.10 5.99 -14.65
N ILE A 127 2.67 4.73 -14.77
CA ILE A 127 1.67 4.26 -15.71
C ILE A 127 0.42 3.85 -14.93
N ASP A 128 -0.65 4.64 -15.07
CA ASP A 128 -1.89 4.45 -14.31
C ASP A 128 -3.08 4.32 -15.25
N LEU A 129 -3.44 3.08 -15.56
CA LEU A 129 -4.52 2.78 -16.50
C LEU A 129 -5.92 3.09 -15.97
N THR A 130 -6.08 3.24 -14.65
CA THR A 130 -7.40 3.49 -14.06
C THR A 130 -7.65 4.98 -13.91
N TRP A 131 -6.72 5.72 -13.29
CA TRP A 131 -6.92 7.14 -13.05
C TRP A 131 -6.71 8.01 -14.28
N SER A 132 -5.89 7.58 -15.25
CA SER A 132 -5.77 8.29 -16.55
C SER A 132 -7.08 8.37 -17.35
N LYS A 133 -8.09 7.58 -16.98
CA LYS A 133 -9.43 7.57 -17.61
C LYS A 133 -10.44 8.45 -16.88
N LEU A 134 -10.07 9.05 -15.75
CA LEU A 134 -10.93 9.98 -15.01
C LEU A 134 -10.60 11.41 -15.46
N ASP A 135 -11.54 12.10 -16.10
CA ASP A 135 -11.29 13.41 -16.74
C ASP A 135 -10.56 14.40 -15.83
N TYR A 136 -11.05 14.59 -14.59
CA TYR A 136 -10.40 15.50 -13.63
C TYR A 136 -8.96 15.11 -13.31
N ILE A 137 -8.67 13.82 -13.17
CA ILE A 137 -7.30 13.36 -12.88
C ILE A 137 -6.43 13.47 -14.13
N ARG A 138 -6.97 13.14 -15.30
CA ARG A 138 -6.25 13.26 -16.58
C ARG A 138 -5.82 14.70 -16.84
N ASP A 139 -6.73 15.66 -16.63
CA ASP A 139 -6.48 17.09 -16.81
C ASP A 139 -5.46 17.64 -15.79
N ASN A 140 -5.29 16.97 -14.66
CA ASN A 140 -4.33 17.33 -13.60
C ASN A 140 -3.27 16.24 -13.39
N SER A 141 -2.96 15.48 -14.44
CA SER A 141 -2.15 14.26 -14.35
C SER A 141 -0.78 14.51 -13.72
N GLU A 142 -0.14 15.65 -14.01
CA GLU A 142 1.15 16.06 -13.46
C GLU A 142 1.13 16.33 -11.95
N GLN A 143 -0.03 16.59 -11.36
CA GLN A 143 -0.17 16.94 -9.93
C GLN A 143 -0.46 15.73 -9.05
N VAL A 144 -0.74 14.56 -9.64
CA VAL A 144 -1.08 13.37 -8.88
C VAL A 144 0.12 12.90 -8.09
N ALA A 145 -0.02 12.80 -6.77
CA ALA A 145 1.01 12.30 -5.88
C ALA A 145 0.80 10.81 -5.61
N TYR A 146 1.84 10.01 -5.83
CA TYR A 146 1.88 8.58 -5.54
C TYR A 146 2.90 8.32 -4.43
N PHE A 147 2.52 7.49 -3.47
CA PHE A 147 3.38 7.07 -2.36
C PHE A 147 3.15 5.59 -2.11
N GLY A 148 4.11 4.76 -2.48
CA GLY A 148 3.93 3.31 -2.44
C GLY A 148 5.22 2.53 -2.59
N VAL A 149 5.08 1.22 -2.65
CA VAL A 149 6.19 0.26 -2.74
C VAL A 149 6.06 -0.58 -4.00
N ALA A 150 7.21 -0.89 -4.62
CA ALA A 150 7.28 -1.92 -5.65
C ALA A 150 7.03 -3.28 -4.99
N ILE A 151 6.08 -4.04 -5.52
CA ILE A 151 5.79 -5.40 -5.07
C ILE A 151 6.24 -6.38 -6.17
N PRO A 152 7.15 -7.32 -5.85
CA PRO A 152 7.62 -8.31 -6.82
C PRO A 152 6.47 -9.11 -7.41
N ARG A 153 6.51 -9.33 -8.73
CA ARG A 153 5.50 -10.08 -9.46
C ARG A 153 5.34 -11.50 -8.94
N GLU A 154 6.45 -12.14 -8.56
CA GLU A 154 6.46 -13.48 -7.97
C GLU A 154 5.65 -13.51 -6.68
N PHE A 155 5.79 -12.47 -5.84
CA PHE A 155 5.01 -12.34 -4.61
C PHE A 155 3.52 -12.22 -4.91
N VAL A 156 3.12 -11.34 -5.84
CA VAL A 156 1.72 -11.19 -6.27
C VAL A 156 1.16 -12.52 -6.75
N ARG A 157 1.87 -13.23 -7.64
CA ARG A 157 1.45 -14.52 -8.20
C ARG A 157 1.28 -15.59 -7.12
N GLU A 158 2.20 -15.66 -6.16
CA GLU A 158 2.12 -16.61 -5.04
C GLU A 158 0.98 -16.30 -4.07
N ARG A 159 0.51 -15.05 -4.01
CA ARG A 159 -0.54 -14.58 -3.10
C ARG A 159 -1.93 -14.45 -3.73
N LEU A 160 -2.04 -14.44 -5.06
CA LEU A 160 -3.31 -14.27 -5.77
C LEU A 160 -4.40 -15.25 -5.30
N PHE A 161 -4.06 -16.54 -5.19
CA PHE A 161 -4.99 -17.61 -4.79
C PHE A 161 -4.89 -17.99 -3.31
N LYS A 162 -4.24 -17.15 -2.50
CA LYS A 162 -4.19 -17.33 -1.05
C LYS A 162 -5.18 -16.36 -0.41
N GLU A 163 -6.05 -16.91 0.43
CA GLU A 163 -6.78 -16.11 1.39
C GLU A 163 -5.80 -15.65 2.47
N THR A 164 -5.87 -14.38 2.81
CA THR A 164 -5.11 -13.78 3.90
C THR A 164 -6.05 -12.94 4.75
N ARG A 165 -5.57 -12.58 5.94
CA ARG A 165 -6.24 -11.63 6.81
C ARG A 165 -6.63 -10.30 6.13
N PHE A 166 -5.90 -9.90 5.10
CA PHE A 166 -6.11 -8.62 4.41
C PHE A 166 -6.85 -8.74 3.08
N LYS A 167 -6.96 -9.94 2.54
CA LYS A 167 -7.42 -10.13 1.17
C LYS A 167 -8.03 -11.53 0.95
N PRO A 168 -9.28 -11.61 0.45
CA PRO A 168 -9.88 -12.88 0.04
C PRO A 168 -9.08 -13.56 -1.09
N SER A 169 -9.19 -14.89 -1.20
CA SER A 169 -8.59 -15.64 -2.31
C SER A 169 -9.16 -15.23 -3.67
N GLY A 170 -8.30 -15.17 -4.70
CA GLY A 170 -8.69 -14.85 -6.07
C GLY A 170 -8.89 -13.36 -6.38
N VAL A 171 -8.66 -12.48 -5.40
CA VAL A 171 -8.74 -11.02 -5.58
C VAL A 171 -7.39 -10.44 -5.97
N ALA A 172 -7.38 -9.47 -6.88
CA ALA A 172 -6.19 -8.85 -7.46
C ALA A 172 -5.43 -7.88 -6.54
N GLY A 173 -5.86 -7.69 -5.29
CA GLY A 173 -5.23 -6.79 -4.32
C GLY A 173 -6.22 -6.32 -3.23
N PRO A 174 -5.79 -5.51 -2.26
CA PRO A 174 -4.42 -5.00 -2.09
C PRO A 174 -3.45 -6.09 -1.57
N TYR A 175 -2.24 -6.15 -2.11
CA TYR A 175 -1.13 -6.96 -1.65
C TYR A 175 -0.16 -6.23 -0.72
N ILE A 176 -0.20 -4.88 -0.66
CA ILE A 176 0.76 -4.08 0.11
C ILE A 176 0.81 -4.49 1.59
N TRP A 177 -0.32 -4.83 2.20
CA TRP A 177 -0.39 -5.26 3.59
C TRP A 177 0.31 -6.60 3.81
N ASP A 178 0.02 -7.59 2.97
CA ASP A 178 0.66 -8.90 3.01
C ASP A 178 2.17 -8.79 2.73
N TYR A 179 2.54 -7.91 1.81
CA TYR A 179 3.94 -7.69 1.42
C TYR A 179 4.74 -7.04 2.55
N ALA A 180 4.19 -6.00 3.17
CA ALA A 180 4.81 -5.35 4.31
C ALA A 180 5.00 -6.32 5.48
N VAL A 181 4.00 -7.16 5.78
CA VAL A 181 4.13 -8.21 6.80
C VAL A 181 5.23 -9.21 6.43
N TYR A 182 5.25 -9.69 5.19
CA TYR A 182 6.30 -10.59 4.72
C TYR A 182 7.71 -10.00 4.92
N GLN A 183 7.90 -8.70 4.64
CA GLN A 183 9.17 -8.03 4.82
C GLN A 183 9.53 -7.82 6.30
N ILE A 184 8.57 -7.39 7.14
CA ILE A 184 8.78 -7.27 8.59
C ILE A 184 9.25 -8.59 9.19
N ILE A 185 8.63 -9.72 8.81
CA ILE A 185 9.02 -11.06 9.27
C ILE A 185 10.47 -11.37 8.85
N LYS A 186 10.79 -11.11 7.58
CA LYS A 186 12.11 -11.36 6.99
C LYS A 186 13.21 -10.52 7.67
N GLU A 187 12.93 -9.25 7.96
CA GLU A 187 13.86 -8.31 8.59
C GLU A 187 14.10 -8.65 10.06
N LYS A 188 13.03 -8.95 10.82
CA LYS A 188 13.13 -9.25 12.25
C LYS A 188 13.72 -10.64 12.57
N LYS A 189 13.98 -11.50 11.57
CA LYS A 189 14.47 -12.89 11.73
C LYS A 189 13.68 -13.72 12.76
N HIS A 190 12.39 -13.43 12.94
CA HIS A 190 11.55 -14.15 13.89
C HIS A 190 11.23 -15.57 13.38
N HIS A 191 10.85 -16.46 14.31
CA HIS A 191 10.38 -17.81 14.01
C HIS A 191 9.22 -17.76 13.01
N ILE A 192 9.53 -18.00 11.73
CA ILE A 192 8.60 -17.98 10.58
C ILE A 192 7.34 -18.83 10.87
N GLU A 193 7.49 -19.90 11.64
CA GLU A 193 6.41 -20.80 12.07
C GLU A 193 5.27 -20.09 12.83
N LYS A 194 5.56 -19.04 13.61
CA LYS A 194 4.50 -18.23 14.28
C LYS A 194 3.85 -17.21 13.35
N CYS A 195 4.44 -16.98 12.17
CA CYS A 195 4.00 -16.00 11.20
C CYS A 195 3.18 -16.60 10.06
N GLU A 196 3.23 -17.92 9.83
CA GLU A 196 2.31 -18.61 8.93
C GLU A 196 0.84 -18.41 9.36
N ALA A 197 0.58 -18.49 10.67
CA ALA A 197 -0.71 -18.18 11.29
C ALA A 197 -1.20 -16.72 11.05
N TYR A 198 -0.32 -15.80 10.66
CA TYR A 198 -0.73 -14.43 10.32
C TYR A 198 -1.49 -14.36 8.98
N PHE A 199 -1.14 -15.26 8.05
CA PHE A 199 -1.80 -15.34 6.76
C PHE A 199 -3.05 -16.22 6.80
N GLU A 200 -3.34 -16.88 7.92
CA GLU A 200 -4.55 -17.67 8.09
C GLU A 200 -5.76 -16.76 8.33
N PRO A 201 -6.94 -17.10 7.77
CA PRO A 201 -8.19 -16.42 8.12
C PRO A 201 -8.37 -16.46 9.64
N GLN A 202 -8.70 -15.33 10.25
CA GLN A 202 -9.03 -15.31 11.67
C GLN A 202 -10.45 -15.86 11.82
N GLU A 203 -10.64 -16.88 12.66
CA GLU A 203 -11.99 -17.30 13.05
C GLU A 203 -12.69 -16.12 13.75
N GLU A 204 -13.90 -15.76 13.31
CA GLU A 204 -14.73 -14.80 14.03
C GLU A 204 -15.10 -15.44 15.39
N GLU A 205 -14.66 -14.83 16.50
CA GLU A 205 -15.17 -15.21 17.83
C GLU A 205 -16.68 -14.88 17.87
N GLU A 206 -17.52 -15.91 17.94
CA GLU A 206 -18.98 -15.83 18.16
C GLU A 206 -19.36 -15.20 19.52
#